data_AF-A0A3D2USS2-F1
#
_entry.id   AF-A0A3D2USS2-F1
#
_cell.length_a   1.000
_cell.length_b   1.000
_cell.length_c   1.000
_cell.angle_alpha   90.00
_cell.angle_beta   90.00
_cell.angle_gamma   90.00
#
_symmetry.space_group_name_H-M   'P 1'
#
loop_
_entity.id
_entity.type
_entity.pdbx_description
1 polymer ?
#
loop_
_entity_poly.entity_id
_entity_poly.type
_entity_poly.pdbx_seq_one_letter_code
_entity_poly.pdbx_strand_id
1 'polypeptide(L)'
;MTEKTKLTGGLDKTVTWIWLENNQLKVEYYDFSEEAQNAFGNDIAYILTVSEVNKICLITRQNEASLIQWLSENFQSYFEFKKWLEENKIAFEKEIDNWA
;
A
#
# COMPACT_ATOMS: atom_id res chain seq x y z
N MET A 1 -2.12 14.00 -12.55
CA MET A 1 -2.26 12.54 -12.34
C MET A 1 -1.25 12.15 -11.31
N THR A 2 -1.66 11.39 -10.31
CA THR A 2 -0.76 10.90 -9.25
C THR A 2 0.01 9.70 -9.79
N GLU A 3 1.34 9.74 -9.72
CA GLU A 3 2.18 8.64 -10.20
C GLU A 3 2.13 7.48 -9.21
N LYS A 4 1.69 6.31 -9.67
CA LYS A 4 1.63 5.07 -8.89
C LYS A 4 2.80 4.17 -9.24
N THR A 5 3.48 3.63 -8.23
CA THR A 5 4.54 2.63 -8.41
C THR A 5 4.02 1.25 -8.03
N LYS A 6 4.20 0.27 -8.92
CA LYS A 6 3.81 -1.13 -8.68
C LYS A 6 4.87 -1.82 -7.82
N LEU A 7 4.45 -2.56 -6.79
CA LEU A 7 5.34 -3.46 -6.07
C LEU A 7 5.48 -4.80 -6.79
N THR A 8 6.62 -5.47 -6.62
CA THR A 8 7.00 -6.66 -7.40
C THR A 8 6.50 -7.98 -6.82
N GLY A 9 6.04 -7.99 -5.57
CA GLY A 9 5.50 -9.18 -4.92
C GLY A 9 3.98 -9.19 -4.84
N GLY A 10 3.47 -10.24 -4.17
CA GLY A 10 2.04 -10.53 -4.06
C GLY A 10 1.73 -11.96 -4.48
N LEU A 11 0.49 -12.37 -4.27
CA LEU A 11 -0.02 -13.65 -4.76
C LEU A 11 -0.38 -13.53 -6.25
N ASP A 12 -0.57 -14.68 -6.91
CA ASP A 12 -1.10 -14.68 -8.28
C ASP A 12 -2.45 -13.96 -8.33
N LYS A 13 -2.73 -13.27 -9.44
CA LYS A 13 -3.92 -12.43 -9.63
C LYS A 13 -4.11 -11.33 -8.57
N THR A 14 -3.01 -10.78 -8.06
CA THR A 14 -3.04 -9.60 -7.18
C THR A 14 -2.08 -8.53 -7.65
N VAL A 15 -2.31 -7.29 -7.23
CA VAL A 15 -1.37 -6.18 -7.46
C VAL A 15 -1.32 -5.25 -6.26
N THR A 16 -0.12 -4.81 -5.89
CA THR A 16 0.05 -3.72 -4.93
C THR A 16 0.59 -2.47 -5.62
N TRP A 17 -0.02 -1.32 -5.34
CA TRP A 17 0.41 0.00 -5.77
C TRP A 17 0.75 0.88 -4.58
N ILE A 18 1.74 1.75 -4.74
CA ILE A 18 2.11 2.76 -3.75
C ILE A 18 2.25 4.13 -4.40
N TRP A 19 1.76 5.18 -3.71
CA TRP A 19 1.87 6.55 -4.19
C TRP A 19 1.71 7.58 -3.06
N LEU A 20 2.14 8.81 -3.31
CA LEU A 20 1.87 9.96 -2.46
C LEU A 20 0.72 10.79 -3.04
N GLU A 21 -0.26 11.13 -2.20
CA GLU A 21 -1.38 12.00 -2.56
C GLU A 21 -1.72 12.91 -1.38
N ASN A 22 -1.77 14.22 -1.61
CA ASN A 22 -2.11 15.22 -0.57
C ASN A 22 -1.28 15.07 0.73
N ASN A 23 0.01 14.78 0.60
CA ASN A 23 0.92 14.50 1.73
C ASN A 23 0.52 13.28 2.58
N GLN A 24 -0.21 12.34 1.99
CA GLN A 24 -0.51 11.04 2.56
C GLN A 24 0.11 9.97 1.69
N LEU A 25 0.70 8.96 2.33
CA LEU A 25 1.17 7.77 1.63
C LEU A 25 0.00 6.79 1.51
N LYS A 26 -0.30 6.38 0.29
CA LYS A 26 -1.33 5.39 -0.01
C LYS A 26 -0.72 4.11 -0.51
N VAL A 27 -1.22 2.98 0.02
CA VAL A 27 -0.86 1.64 -0.44
C VAL A 27 -2.12 0.86 -0.72
N GLU A 28 -2.31 0.47 -1.97
CA GLU A 28 -3.47 -0.25 -2.45
C GLU A 28 -3.08 -1.68 -2.77
N TYR A 29 -3.80 -2.63 -2.22
CA TYR A 29 -3.76 -4.03 -2.61
C TYR A 29 -5.06 -4.37 -3.32
N TYR A 30 -4.98 -4.79 -4.56
CA TYR A 30 -6.11 -5.20 -5.36
C TYR A 30 -6.01 -6.68 -5.68
N ASP A 31 -7.07 -7.41 -5.36
CA ASP A 31 -7.20 -8.85 -5.50
C ASP A 31 -8.35 -9.15 -6.47
N PHE A 32 -7.99 -9.71 -7.63
CA PHE A 32 -8.89 -10.10 -8.71
C PHE A 32 -8.80 -11.61 -8.95
N SER A 33 -8.47 -12.36 -7.88
CA SER A 33 -8.46 -13.81 -7.88
C SER A 33 -9.87 -14.39 -7.90
N GLU A 34 -9.97 -15.66 -8.30
CA GLU A 34 -11.24 -16.39 -8.23
C GLU A 34 -11.67 -16.59 -6.77
N GLU A 35 -10.70 -16.74 -5.86
CA GLU A 35 -10.93 -16.81 -4.42
C GLU A 35 -11.61 -15.54 -3.90
N ALA A 36 -11.15 -14.35 -4.31
CA ALA A 36 -11.79 -13.09 -3.96
C ALA A 36 -13.22 -13.00 -4.50
N GLN A 37 -13.43 -13.35 -5.78
CA GLN A 37 -14.76 -13.36 -6.39
C GLN A 37 -15.70 -14.36 -5.70
N ASN A 38 -15.21 -15.53 -5.31
CA ASN A 38 -16.00 -16.53 -4.59
C ASN A 38 -16.34 -16.09 -3.16
N ALA A 39 -15.44 -15.38 -2.49
CA ALA A 39 -15.63 -14.94 -1.10
C ALA A 39 -16.47 -13.66 -0.99
N PHE A 40 -16.29 -12.71 -1.91
CA PHE A 40 -16.86 -11.36 -1.84
C PHE A 40 -17.87 -11.06 -2.96
N GLY A 41 -18.01 -11.97 -3.93
CA GLY A 41 -18.88 -11.79 -5.09
C GLY A 41 -18.26 -10.96 -6.22
N ASN A 42 -17.12 -10.30 -5.98
CA ASN A 42 -16.41 -9.40 -6.90
C ASN A 42 -14.92 -9.29 -6.53
N ASP A 43 -14.16 -8.56 -7.34
CA ASP A 43 -12.79 -8.15 -7.01
C ASP A 43 -12.78 -7.22 -5.79
N ILE A 44 -11.67 -7.16 -5.06
CA ILE A 44 -11.58 -6.40 -3.83
C ILE A 44 -10.31 -5.56 -3.78
N ALA A 45 -10.44 -4.31 -3.36
CA ALA A 45 -9.31 -3.44 -3.07
C ALA A 45 -9.24 -3.11 -1.57
N TYR A 46 -8.02 -3.12 -1.04
CA TYR A 46 -7.69 -2.68 0.31
C TYR A 46 -6.74 -1.51 0.21
N ILE A 47 -7.08 -0.38 0.84
CA ILE A 47 -6.25 0.82 0.80
C ILE A 47 -5.80 1.15 2.23
N LEU A 48 -4.49 1.33 2.39
CA LEU A 48 -3.90 1.96 3.58
C LEU A 48 -3.63 3.41 3.28
N THR A 49 -4.05 4.28 4.19
CA THR A 49 -3.72 5.70 4.15
C THR A 49 -2.87 6.05 5.38
N VAL A 50 -1.66 6.54 5.13
CA VAL A 50 -0.73 6.96 6.18
C VAL A 50 -0.52 8.47 6.13
N SER A 51 -1.05 9.16 7.13
CA SER A 51 -0.88 10.62 7.27
C SER A 51 0.45 11.00 7.93
N GLU A 52 1.11 10.07 8.63
CA GLU A 52 2.40 10.31 9.31
C GLU A 52 3.61 10.18 8.35
N VAL A 53 3.56 10.74 7.14
CA VAL A 53 4.64 10.62 6.12
C VAL A 53 5.99 11.09 6.65
N ASN A 54 6.02 12.20 7.39
CA ASN A 54 7.24 12.71 8.02
C ASN A 54 7.92 11.71 8.96
N LYS A 55 7.14 10.90 9.67
CA LYS A 55 7.64 9.87 10.59
C LYS A 55 8.24 8.71 9.81
N ILE A 56 7.61 8.32 8.69
CA ILE A 56 8.18 7.35 7.76
C ILE A 56 9.52 7.85 7.26
N CYS A 57 9.58 9.07 6.71
CA CYS A 57 10.82 9.69 6.24
C CYS A 57 11.91 9.72 7.31
N LEU A 58 11.56 10.03 8.56
CA LEU A 58 12.52 10.03 9.67
C LEU A 58 13.09 8.63 9.97
N ILE A 59 12.23 7.61 10.02
CA ILE A 59 12.62 6.23 10.33
C ILE A 59 13.46 5.64 9.19
N THR A 60 13.07 5.87 7.94
CA THR A 60 13.73 5.34 6.74
C THR A 60 14.91 6.20 6.27
N ARG A 61 15.11 7.38 6.89
CA ARG A 61 16.09 8.41 6.52
C ARG A 61 15.96 8.87 5.07
N GLN A 62 14.72 8.95 4.59
CA GLN A 62 14.38 9.39 3.24
C GLN A 62 13.74 10.79 3.27
N ASN A 63 13.61 11.40 2.10
CA ASN A 63 12.74 12.56 1.90
C ASN A 63 11.56 12.18 1.00
N GLU A 64 10.57 13.05 0.85
CA GLU A 64 9.37 12.77 0.04
C GLU A 64 9.70 12.36 -1.40
N ALA A 65 10.74 12.95 -2.00
CA ALA A 65 11.13 12.67 -3.39
C ALA A 65 11.77 11.28 -3.57
N SER A 66 12.46 10.76 -2.56
CA SER A 66 13.07 9.41 -2.62
C SER A 66 12.22 8.33 -1.96
N LEU A 67 11.18 8.71 -1.23
CA LEU A 67 10.40 7.79 -0.40
C LEU A 67 9.75 6.67 -1.21
N ILE A 68 9.05 7.01 -2.31
CA ILE A 68 8.34 6.02 -3.13
C ILE A 68 9.30 5.00 -3.73
N GLN A 69 10.42 5.47 -4.29
CA GLN A 69 11.45 4.57 -4.83
C GLN A 69 11.98 3.64 -3.73
N TRP A 70 12.37 4.19 -2.58
CA TRP A 70 12.87 3.39 -1.47
C TRP A 70 11.86 2.34 -1.01
N LEU A 71 10.58 2.72 -0.88
CA LEU A 71 9.52 1.80 -0.50
C LEU A 71 9.36 0.67 -1.52
N SER A 72 9.40 0.98 -2.82
CA SER A 72 9.28 -0.02 -3.88
C SER A 72 10.44 -1.02 -3.95
N GLU A 73 11.62 -0.61 -3.49
CA GLU A 73 12.82 -1.46 -3.43
C GLU A 73 12.87 -2.31 -2.15
N ASN A 74 12.22 -1.87 -1.06
CA ASN A 74 12.31 -2.51 0.26
C ASN A 74 11.06 -3.30 0.66
N PHE A 75 9.92 -3.07 0.00
CA PHE A 75 8.67 -3.80 0.26
C PHE A 75 8.18 -4.49 -1.00
N GLN A 76 7.79 -5.75 -0.86
CA GLN A 76 7.27 -6.54 -1.96
C GLN A 76 5.75 -6.50 -2.03
N SER A 77 5.06 -6.26 -0.90
CA SER A 77 3.60 -6.30 -0.84
C SER A 77 3.01 -5.36 0.20
N TYR A 78 1.70 -5.12 0.05
CA TYR A 78 0.87 -4.42 1.02
C TYR A 78 0.97 -5.01 2.43
N PHE A 79 1.02 -6.34 2.56
CA PHE A 79 1.01 -7.00 3.87
C PHE A 79 2.32 -6.80 4.62
N GLU A 80 3.45 -6.83 3.90
CA GLU A 80 4.76 -6.51 4.48
C GLU A 80 4.82 -5.05 4.95
N PHE A 81 4.33 -4.13 4.11
CA PHE A 81 4.29 -2.72 4.45
C PHE A 81 3.39 -2.45 5.67
N LYS A 82 2.19 -3.03 5.70
CA LYS A 82 1.27 -2.96 6.85
C LYS A 82 1.92 -3.44 8.13
N LYS A 83 2.56 -4.61 8.10
CA LYS A 83 3.26 -5.17 9.25
C LYS A 83 4.37 -4.24 9.73
N TRP A 84 5.15 -3.68 8.82
CA TRP A 84 6.20 -2.71 9.17
C TRP A 84 5.65 -1.45 9.84
N LEU A 85 4.50 -0.93 9.37
CA LEU A 85 3.82 0.20 10.04
C LEU A 85 3.42 -0.15 11.47
N GLU A 86 2.86 -1.35 11.69
CA GLU A 86 2.44 -1.84 13.01
C GLU A 86 3.64 -1.98 13.95
N GLU A 87 4.75 -2.58 13.48
CA GLU A 87 5.98 -2.75 14.26
C GLU A 87 6.61 -1.41 14.67
N ASN A 88 6.53 -0.41 13.79
CA ASN A 88 7.04 0.94 14.04
C ASN A 88 6.01 1.87 14.71
N LYS A 89 4.83 1.35 15.07
CA LYS A 89 3.74 2.12 15.70
C LYS A 89 3.39 3.38 14.90
N ILE A 90 3.33 3.25 13.58
CA ILE A 90 2.89 4.30 12.66
C ILE A 90 1.39 4.13 12.46
N ALA A 91 0.63 5.19 12.72
CA ALA A 91 -0.82 5.16 12.57
C ALA A 91 -1.20 5.18 11.08
N PHE A 92 -2.19 4.37 10.73
CA PHE A 92 -2.75 4.31 9.39
C PHE A 92 -4.25 4.05 9.45
N GLU A 93 -4.95 4.51 8.43
CA GLU A 93 -6.35 4.19 8.17
C GLU A 93 -6.42 3.05 7.16
N LYS A 94 -7.46 2.21 7.28
CA LYS A 94 -7.72 1.11 6.34
C LYS A 94 -9.10 1.30 5.74
N GLU A 95 -9.15 1.31 4.42
CA GLU A 95 -10.38 1.28 3.64
C GLU A 95 -10.46 -0.03 2.85
N ILE A 96 -11.69 -0.49 2.63
CA ILE A 96 -11.99 -1.63 1.77
C ILE A 96 -12.93 -1.09 0.71
N ASP A 97 -12.52 -1.19 -0.55
CA ASP A 97 -13.37 -0.85 -1.69
C ASP A 97 -13.75 -2.16 -2.39
N ASN A 98 -15.01 -2.55 -2.22
CA ASN A 98 -15.63 -3.68 -2.89
C ASN A 98 -16.56 -3.15 -3.97
N TRP A 99 -15.97 -2.57 -5.02
CA TRP A 99 -16.75 -2.16 -6.16
C TRP A 99 -17.35 -3.40 -6.84
N ALA A 100 -18.67 -3.34 -7.04
CA ALA A 100 -19.49 -4.41 -7.56
C ALA A 100 -19.73 -4.32 -9.06
#